data_AF-A0AAW4KQV8-F1
#
_entry.id   AF-A0AAW4KQV8-F1
#
_cell.length_a   1.000
_cell.length_b   1.000
_cell.length_c   1.000
_cell.angle_alpha   90.00
_cell.angle_beta   90.00
_cell.angle_gamma   90.00
#
_symmetry.space_group_name_H-M   'P 1'
#
loop_
_entity.id
_entity.type
_entity.pdbx_description
1 polymer ?
#
loop_
_entity_poly.entity_id
_entity_poly.type
_entity_poly.pdbx_seq_one_letter_code
_entity_poly.pdbx_strand_id
1 'polypeptide(L)'
;DQKHERLTEVNRELEDPSVWNKPEYAQELGRERAALAQIVDTLDELNTGLGDCRDLLDMAVEENDEGAVGDVVAELARLEENLAKLEFRR
;
A
#
# COMPACT_ATOMS: atom_id res chain seq x y z
N ASP A 1 11.02 3.64 -1.95
CA ASP A 1 11.69 4.94 -2.22
C ASP A 1 11.51 5.40 -3.67
N GLN A 2 12.28 4.91 -4.65
CA GLN A 2 12.19 5.42 -6.03
C GLN A 2 10.77 5.38 -6.65
N LYS A 3 10.02 4.29 -6.45
CA LYS A 3 8.63 4.19 -6.95
C LYS A 3 7.67 5.15 -6.23
N HIS A 4 7.90 5.39 -4.95
CA HIS A 4 7.11 6.34 -4.15
C HIS A 4 7.40 7.78 -4.58
N GLU A 5 8.67 8.12 -4.82
CA GLU A 5 9.06 9.41 -5.39
C GLU A 5 8.43 9.63 -6.77
N ARG A 6 8.50 8.63 -7.66
CA ARG A 6 7.87 8.72 -8.97
C ARG A 6 6.35 8.86 -8.88
N LEU A 7 5.69 8.12 -7.98
CA LEU A 7 4.25 8.26 -7.77
C LEU A 7 3.89 9.69 -7.33
N THR A 8 4.70 10.27 -6.44
CA THR A 8 4.52 11.66 -5.97
C THR A 8 4.66 12.65 -7.13
N GLU A 9 5.65 12.47 -8.00
CA GLU A 9 5.84 13.29 -9.19
C GLU A 9 4.67 13.17 -10.17
N VAL A 10 4.27 11.94 -10.50
CA VAL A 10 3.14 11.67 -11.42
C VAL A 10 1.84 12.29 -10.89
N ASN A 11 1.60 12.24 -9.58
CA ASN A 11 0.46 12.91 -8.95
C ASN A 11 0.51 14.43 -9.15
N ARG A 12 1.67 15.06 -8.90
CA ARG A 12 1.87 16.50 -9.10
C ARG A 12 1.68 16.92 -10.56
N GLU A 13 2.17 16.12 -11.50
CA GLU A 13 1.98 16.38 -12.93
C GLU A 13 0.50 16.30 -13.33
N LEU A 14 -0.26 15.36 -12.75
CA LEU A 14 -1.70 15.21 -13.01
C LEU A 14 -2.56 16.31 -12.36
N GLU A 15 -2.06 16.96 -11.31
CA GLU A 15 -2.70 18.12 -10.66
C GLU A 15 -2.59 19.41 -11.50
N ASP A 16 -1.62 19.51 -12.42
CA ASP A 16 -1.46 20.66 -13.31
C ASP A 16 -2.58 20.69 -14.38
N PRO A 17 -3.44 21.72 -14.43
CA PRO A 17 -4.51 21.82 -15.43
C PRO A 17 -4.01 21.78 -16.88
N SER A 18 -2.76 22.17 -17.13
CA SER A 18 -2.17 22.20 -18.46
C SER A 18 -1.89 20.82 -19.04
N VAL A 19 -1.76 19.78 -18.20
CA VAL A 19 -1.55 18.39 -18.63
C VAL A 19 -2.75 17.88 -19.44
N TRP A 20 -3.94 18.38 -19.12
CA TRP A 20 -5.20 18.01 -19.77
C TRP A 20 -5.34 18.59 -21.18
N ASN A 21 -4.47 19.51 -21.59
CA ASN A 21 -4.35 19.96 -22.97
C ASN A 21 -3.65 18.92 -23.87
N LYS A 22 -3.05 17.88 -23.28
CA LYS A 22 -2.35 16.78 -23.96
C LYS A 22 -2.96 15.44 -23.52
N PRO A 23 -4.12 15.05 -24.09
CA PRO A 23 -4.91 13.94 -23.59
C PRO A 23 -4.18 12.59 -23.60
N GLU A 24 -3.33 12.33 -24.60
CA GLU A 24 -2.52 11.12 -24.66
C GLU A 24 -1.52 11.05 -23.50
N TYR A 25 -0.84 12.16 -23.20
CA TYR A 25 0.11 12.25 -22.09
C TYR A 25 -0.56 12.09 -20.73
N ALA A 26 -1.71 12.76 -20.53
CA ALA A 26 -2.51 12.58 -19.32
C ALA A 26 -2.98 11.14 -19.13
N GLN A 27 -3.33 10.44 -20.22
CA GLN A 27 -3.69 9.03 -20.17
C GLN A 27 -2.50 8.13 -19.80
N GLU A 28 -1.32 8.40 -20.36
CA GLU A 28 -0.08 7.68 -20.01
C GLU A 28 0.26 7.85 -18.52
N LEU A 29 0.27 9.09 -18.03
CA LEU A 29 0.46 9.39 -16.60
C LEU A 29 -0.59 8.70 -15.73
N GLY A 30 -1.85 8.67 -16.15
CA GLY A 30 -2.92 7.98 -15.43
C GLY A 30 -2.68 6.46 -15.30
N ARG A 31 -2.17 5.82 -16.35
CA ARG A 31 -1.79 4.39 -16.32
C ARG A 31 -0.57 4.16 -15.44
N GLU A 32 0.44 5.02 -15.56
CA GLU A 32 1.65 4.97 -14.74
C GLU A 32 1.30 5.13 -13.26
N ARG A 33 0.48 6.12 -12.91
CA ARG A 33 -0.03 6.35 -11.56
C ARG A 33 -0.71 5.11 -11.00
N ALA A 34 -1.62 4.50 -11.77
CA ALA A 34 -2.34 3.32 -11.31
C ALA A 34 -1.40 2.14 -11.00
N ALA A 35 -0.41 1.91 -11.86
CA ALA A 35 0.58 0.86 -11.66
C ALA A 35 1.50 1.14 -10.45
N LEU A 36 1.93 2.39 -10.28
CA LEU A 36 2.79 2.79 -9.16
C LEU A 36 2.04 2.78 -7.83
N ALA A 37 0.85 3.39 -7.78
CA ALA A 37 -0.02 3.45 -6.61
C ALA A 37 -0.32 2.04 -6.09
N GLN A 38 -0.69 1.12 -6.98
CA GLN A 38 -0.96 -0.25 -6.57
C GLN A 38 0.23 -0.87 -5.80
N ILE A 39 1.46 -0.64 -6.27
CA ILE A 39 2.67 -1.21 -5.64
C ILE A 39 3.01 -0.48 -4.34
N VAL A 40 3.04 0.85 -4.38
CA VAL A 40 3.43 1.69 -3.25
C VAL A 40 2.40 1.53 -2.12
N ASP A 41 1.11 1.73 -2.41
CA ASP A 41 0.04 1.68 -1.43
C ASP A 41 -0.03 0.28 -0.79
N THR A 42 0.15 -0.80 -1.56
CA THR A 42 0.16 -2.16 -0.99
C THR A 42 1.34 -2.36 -0.03
N LEU A 43 2.54 -1.88 -0.38
CA LEU A 43 3.71 -2.00 0.49
C LEU A 43 3.58 -1.13 1.75
N ASP A 44 2.98 0.05 1.63
CA ASP A 44 2.71 0.93 2.76
C ASP A 44 1.65 0.35 3.71
N GLU A 45 0.60 -0.27 3.16
CA GLU A 45 -0.39 -1.04 3.93
C GLU A 45 0.25 -2.22 4.66
N LEU A 46 1.12 -2.99 4.00
CA LEU A 46 1.85 -4.10 4.62
C LEU A 46 2.74 -3.62 5.76
N ASN A 47 3.51 -2.55 5.54
CA ASN A 47 4.43 -2.02 6.53
C ASN A 47 3.68 -1.49 7.76
N THR A 48 2.59 -0.76 7.54
CA THR A 48 1.75 -0.24 8.62
C THR A 48 1.06 -1.37 9.37
N GLY A 49 0.40 -2.28 8.66
CA GLY A 49 -0.32 -3.40 9.27
C GLY A 49 0.60 -4.34 10.05
N LEU A 50 1.83 -4.61 9.58
CA LEU A 50 2.81 -5.39 10.34
C LEU A 50 3.27 -4.68 11.62
N GLY A 51 3.39 -3.35 11.58
CA GLY A 51 3.66 -2.53 12.77
C GLY A 51 2.51 -2.64 13.78
N ASP A 52 1.28 -2.43 13.32
CA ASP A 52 0.08 -2.51 14.18
C ASP A 52 -0.09 -3.92 14.77
N CYS A 53 0.13 -4.98 13.99
CA CYS A 53 0.10 -6.37 14.47
C CYS A 53 1.13 -6.63 15.56
N ARG A 54 2.32 -6.05 15.43
CA ARG A 54 3.39 -6.18 16.43
C ARG A 54 2.98 -5.50 17.73
N ASP A 55 2.54 -4.26 17.66
CA ASP A 55 2.14 -3.48 18.83
C ASP A 55 0.94 -4.15 19.54
N LEU A 56 -0.03 -4.67 18.77
CA LEU A 56 -1.17 -5.41 19.30
C LEU A 56 -0.73 -6.72 19.97
N LEU A 57 0.20 -7.46 19.37
CA LEU A 57 0.71 -8.69 19.95
C LEU A 57 1.45 -8.43 21.28
N ASP A 58 2.25 -7.36 21.34
CA ASP A 58 2.96 -6.99 22.56
C ASP A 58 1.97 -6.69 23.70
N MET A 59 0.89 -5.92 23.43
CA MET A 59 -0.18 -5.68 24.40
C MET A 59 -0.93 -6.97 24.78
N ALA A 60 -1.24 -7.82 23.81
CA ALA A 60 -1.95 -9.08 24.05
C ALA A 60 -1.17 -10.02 24.98
N VAL A 61 0.16 -10.07 24.84
CA VAL A 61 1.03 -10.87 25.70
C VAL A 61 1.08 -10.28 27.11
N GLU A 62 1.18 -8.95 27.25
CA GLU A 62 1.17 -8.29 28.56
C GLU A 62 -0.15 -8.52 29.31
N GLU A 63 -1.27 -8.54 28.59
CA GLU A 63 -2.61 -8.69 29.15
C GLU A 63 -3.10 -10.15 29.23
N ASN A 64 -2.34 -11.11 28.70
CA ASN A 64 -2.78 -12.52 28.54
C ASN A 64 -4.09 -12.64 27.73
N ASP A 65 -4.26 -11.79 26.72
CA ASP A 65 -5.45 -11.76 25.86
C ASP A 65 -5.26 -12.65 24.62
N GLU A 66 -5.68 -13.91 24.73
CA GLU A 66 -5.69 -14.86 23.59
C GLU A 66 -6.61 -14.42 22.44
N GLY A 67 -7.64 -13.62 22.72
CA GLY A 67 -8.54 -13.09 21.69
C GLY A 67 -7.82 -12.12 20.77
N ALA A 68 -7.07 -11.19 21.36
CA ALA A 68 -6.24 -10.24 20.61
C ALA A 68 -5.14 -10.95 19.78
N VAL A 69 -4.59 -12.06 20.27
CA VAL A 69 -3.67 -12.90 19.46
C VAL A 69 -4.39 -13.47 18.23
N GLY A 70 -5.65 -13.89 18.39
CA GLY A 70 -6.48 -14.33 17.27
C GLY A 70 -6.69 -13.25 16.21
N ASP A 71 -6.91 -12.00 16.63
CA ASP A 71 -7.04 -10.85 15.73
C ASP A 71 -5.75 -10.56 14.96
N VAL A 72 -4.59 -10.65 15.62
CA VAL A 72 -3.27 -10.54 14.96
C VAL A 72 -3.11 -11.60 13.88
N VAL A 73 -3.44 -12.86 14.16
CA VAL A 73 -3.33 -13.95 13.18
C VAL A 73 -4.24 -13.70 11.96
N ALA A 74 -5.47 -13.24 12.20
CA ALA A 74 -6.40 -12.92 11.12
C ALA A 74 -5.88 -11.78 10.23
N GLU A 75 -5.31 -10.74 10.85
CA GLU A 75 -4.74 -9.61 10.12
C GLU A 75 -3.50 -10.01 9.32
N LEU A 76 -2.58 -10.80 9.90
CA LEU A 76 -1.42 -11.33 9.19
C LEU A 76 -1.82 -12.15 7.95
N ALA A 77 -2.88 -12.97 8.04
CA ALA A 77 -3.39 -13.71 6.90
C ALA A 77 -3.94 -12.80 5.79
N ARG A 78 -4.60 -11.70 6.16
CA ARG A 78 -5.08 -10.67 5.22
C ARG A 78 -3.91 -9.98 4.51
N LEU A 79 -2.89 -9.60 5.26
CA LEU A 79 -1.68 -8.96 4.73
C LEU A 79 -0.93 -9.91 3.78
N GLU A 80 -0.82 -11.19 4.13
CA GLU A 80 -0.21 -12.20 3.25
C GLU A 80 -0.98 -12.37 1.93
N GLU A 81 -2.31 -12.35 1.95
CA GLU A 81 -3.13 -12.39 0.73
C GLU A 81 -2.88 -11.16 -0.18
N ASN A 82 -2.72 -9.98 0.42
CA ASN A 82 -2.41 -8.75 -0.31
C ASN A 82 -1.01 -8.81 -0.95
N LEU A 83 -0.02 -9.33 -0.23
CA LEU A 83 1.32 -9.56 -0.76
C LEU A 83 1.28 -10.55 -1.94
N ALA A 84 0.58 -11.67 -1.79
CA ALA A 84 0.47 -12.67 -2.85
C ALA A 84 -0.14 -12.06 -4.13
N LYS A 85 -1.20 -11.25 -4.01
CA LYS A 85 -1.81 -10.54 -5.16
C LYS A 85 -0.82 -9.62 -5.87
N LEU A 86 0.10 -9.00 -5.13
CA LEU A 86 1.14 -8.15 -5.69
C LEU A 86 2.20 -8.96 -6.44
N GLU A 87 2.62 -10.10 -5.88
CA GLU A 87 3.61 -10.99 -6.47
C GLU A 87 3.14 -11.65 -7.78
N PHE A 88 1.88 -12.09 -7.85
CA PHE A 88 1.31 -12.69 -9.06
C PHE A 88 1.21 -11.74 -10.26
N ARG A 89 1.32 -10.43 -10.04
CA ARG A 89 1.23 -9.40 -11.08
C ARG A 89 2.59 -8.94 -11.59
N ARG A 90 3.68 -9.42 -10.99
CA ARG A 90 5.06 -9.09 -11.35
C ARG A 90 5.61 -10.06 -12.39
#